data_AF-A0A5J6HSA9-F1
#
_entry.id   AF-A0A5J6HSA9-F1
#
_cell.length_a   1.000
_cell.length_b   1.000
_cell.length_c   1.000
_cell.angle_alpha   90.00
_cell.angle_beta   90.00
_cell.angle_gamma   90.00
#
_symmetry.space_group_name_H-M   'P 1'
#
loop_
_entity.id
_entity.type
_entity.pdbx_description
1 polymer ?
#
loop_
_entity_poly.entity_id
_entity_poly.type
_entity_poly.pdbx_seq_one_letter_code
_entity_poly.pdbx_strand_id
1 'polypeptide(L)' 'MSVPQEHVVPHARLVADLGADSLDVTELQVASEELFGVSLKGADPAAVSTVGDVAALIVKQRTRPAPGVVTG' A
#
# COMPACT_ATOMS: atom_id res chain seq x y z
N MET A 1 10.64 -8.67 -4.99
CA MET A 1 11.53 -7.47 -4.87
C MET A 1 12.86 -7.67 -4.14
N SER A 2 14.00 -7.34 -4.78
CA SER A 2 15.27 -7.03 -4.09
C SER A 2 15.63 -5.57 -4.36
N VAL A 3 15.05 -4.65 -3.57
CA VAL A 3 15.29 -3.21 -3.66
C VAL A 3 16.17 -2.79 -2.47
N PRO A 4 17.24 -2.01 -2.68
CA PRO A 4 18.06 -1.52 -1.56
C PRO A 4 17.22 -0.64 -0.63
N GLN A 5 17.40 -0.78 0.68
CA GLN A 5 16.56 -0.08 1.66
C GLN A 5 16.63 1.44 1.52
N GLU A 6 17.79 1.97 1.14
CA GLU A 6 18.02 3.39 0.93
C GLU A 6 17.25 3.97 -0.27
N HIS A 7 16.75 3.13 -1.18
CA HIS A 7 15.87 3.54 -2.28
C HIS A 7 14.39 3.61 -1.86
N VAL A 8 14.01 2.99 -0.73
CA VAL A 8 12.63 2.96 -0.25
C VAL A 8 12.31 4.27 0.49
N VAL A 9 12.10 5.33 -0.29
CA VAL A 9 11.75 6.67 0.22
C VAL A 9 10.33 7.06 -0.19
N PRO A 10 9.64 7.93 0.57
CA PRO A 10 8.22 8.25 0.32
C PRO A 10 7.91 8.72 -1.11
N HIS A 11 8.85 9.41 -1.76
CA HIS A 11 8.67 9.95 -3.11
C HIS A 11 9.05 8.96 -4.23
N ALA A 12 9.60 7.79 -3.92
CA ALA A 12 9.99 6.81 -4.93
C ALA A 12 8.75 6.22 -5.60
N ARG A 13 8.73 6.26 -6.93
CA ARG A 13 7.69 5.64 -7.75
C ARG A 13 7.91 4.14 -7.80
N LEU A 14 6.87 3.37 -7.50
CA LEU A 14 6.96 1.91 -7.40
C LEU A 14 7.53 1.30 -8.69
N VAL A 15 6.95 1.66 -9.84
CA VAL A 15 7.37 1.12 -11.14
C VAL A 15 8.66 1.78 -11.63
N ALA A 16 8.68 3.11 -11.69
CA ALA A 16 9.73 3.82 -12.42
C ALA A 16 11.05 3.95 -11.64
N ASP A 17 11.00 3.96 -10.30
CA ASP A 17 12.20 4.15 -9.47
C ASP A 17 12.60 2.85 -8.74
N LEU A 18 11.63 1.99 -8.38
CA LEU A 18 11.90 0.72 -7.69
C LEU A 18 11.79 -0.51 -8.59
N GLY A 19 11.40 -0.33 -9.85
CA GLY A 19 11.31 -1.42 -10.83
C GLY A 19 10.16 -2.38 -10.59
N ALA A 20 9.10 -1.96 -9.88
CA ALA A 20 7.96 -2.82 -9.59
C ALA A 20 7.20 -3.21 -10.84
N ASP A 21 6.99 -4.51 -11.00
CA ASP A 21 6.10 -5.05 -12.02
C ASP A 21 4.70 -5.34 -11.44
N SER A 22 3.82 -5.88 -12.27
CA SER A 22 2.46 -6.23 -11.87
C SER A 22 2.38 -7.28 -10.77
N LEU A 23 3.35 -8.20 -10.71
CA LEU A 23 3.41 -9.23 -9.69
C LEU A 23 3.82 -8.61 -8.35
N ASP A 24 4.85 -7.76 -8.35
CA ASP A 24 5.28 -7.07 -7.14
C ASP A 24 4.17 -6.19 -6.54
N VAL A 25 3.37 -5.52 -7.38
CA VAL A 25 2.20 -4.77 -6.92
C VAL A 25 1.16 -5.70 -6.29
N THR A 26 0.95 -6.88 -6.87
CA THR A 26 0.03 -7.90 -6.31
C THR A 26 0.54 -8.42 -4.96
N GLU A 27 1.83 -8.69 -4.83
CA GLU A 27 2.47 -9.10 -3.58
C GLU A 27 2.36 -8.01 -2.51
N LEU A 28 2.53 -6.74 -2.88
CA LEU A 28 2.34 -5.61 -1.98
C LEU A 28 0.91 -5.51 -1.45
N GLN A 29 -0.10 -5.81 -2.29
CA GLN A 29 -1.50 -5.87 -1.86
C GLN A 29 -1.72 -6.97 -0.83
N VAL A 30 -1.20 -8.18 -1.09
CA VAL A 30 -1.32 -9.32 -0.17
C VAL A 30 -0.61 -9.03 1.15
N ALA A 31 0.65 -8.54 1.09
CA ALA A 31 1.41 -8.20 2.29
C ALA A 31 0.75 -7.08 3.11
N SER A 32 0.12 -6.10 2.46
CA SER A 32 -0.63 -5.04 3.15
C SER A 32 -1.87 -5.58 3.88
N GLU A 33 -2.54 -6.56 3.28
CA GLU A 33 -3.69 -7.23 3.89
C GLU A 33 -3.26 -8.12 5.06
N GLU A 34 -2.19 -8.89 4.92
CA GLU A 34 -1.69 -9.79 5.98
C GLU A 34 -1.06 -9.05 7.17
N LEU A 35 -0.22 -8.04 6.90
CA LEU A 35 0.52 -7.31 7.95
C LEU A 35 -0.34 -6.21 8.59
N PHE A 36 -1.19 -5.56 7.80
CA PHE A 36 -1.93 -4.39 8.24
C PHE A 36 -3.45 -4.58 8.28
N GLY A 37 -4.01 -5.66 7.73
CA GLY A 37 -5.46 -5.81 7.59
C GLY A 37 -6.07 -4.82 6.60
N VAL A 38 -5.26 -4.26 5.70
CA VAL A 38 -5.70 -3.25 4.73
C VAL A 38 -5.70 -3.86 3.34
N SER A 39 -6.89 -3.94 2.73
CA SER A 39 -6.97 -4.31 1.32
C SER A 39 -6.73 -3.09 0.44
N LEU A 40 -5.65 -3.15 -0.35
CA LEU A 40 -5.37 -2.17 -1.41
C LEU A 40 -6.15 -2.48 -2.70
N LYS A 41 -6.92 -3.58 -2.74
CA LYS A 41 -7.73 -3.96 -3.91
C LYS A 41 -8.82 -2.93 -4.17
N GLY A 42 -8.92 -2.48 -5.42
CA GLY A 42 -9.87 -1.44 -5.85
C GLY A 42 -9.44 -0.01 -5.53
N ALA A 43 -8.25 0.20 -4.97
CA ALA A 43 -7.64 1.52 -4.99
C ALA A 43 -7.38 1.93 -6.44
N ASP A 44 -7.67 3.19 -6.77
CA ASP A 44 -7.29 3.77 -8.05
C ASP A 44 -5.78 3.57 -8.24
N PRO A 45 -5.31 2.96 -9.34
CA PRO A 45 -3.88 2.81 -9.62
C PRO A 45 -3.11 4.13 -9.51
N ALA A 46 -3.75 5.27 -9.83
CA ALA A 46 -3.14 6.59 -9.66
C ALA A 46 -2.90 6.94 -8.18
N ALA A 47 -3.71 6.41 -7.26
CA ALA A 47 -3.62 6.63 -5.82
C ALA A 47 -2.57 5.77 -5.10
N VAL A 48 -1.81 4.93 -5.83
CA VAL A 48 -0.74 4.07 -5.28
C VAL A 48 0.52 4.12 -6.16
N SER A 49 0.91 5.32 -6.59
CA SER A 49 2.03 5.50 -7.52
C SER A 49 3.40 5.48 -6.81
N THR A 50 3.45 5.90 -5.55
CA THR A 50 4.68 6.00 -4.75
C THR A 50 4.62 5.18 -3.45
N VAL A 51 5.78 4.95 -2.83
CA VAL A 51 5.87 4.34 -1.49
C VAL A 51 5.05 5.11 -0.47
N GLY A 52 5.10 6.45 -0.51
CA GLY A 52 4.35 7.32 0.38
C GLY A 52 2.84 7.17 0.21
N ASP A 53 2.36 7.03 -1.02
CA ASP A 53 0.94 6.83 -1.31
C ASP A 53 0.40 5.54 -0.68
N VAL A 54 1.16 4.45 -0.82
CA VAL A 54 0.82 3.15 -0.21
C VAL A 54 0.75 3.27 1.31
N ALA A 55 1.79 3.87 1.92
CA ALA A 55 1.82 4.08 3.36
C ALA A 55 0.64 4.95 3.84
N ALA A 56 0.33 6.03 3.13
CA ALA A 56 -0.80 6.89 3.44
C ALA A 56 -2.14 6.15 3.33
N LEU A 57 -2.30 5.28 2.33
CA LEU A 57 -3.51 4.49 2.16
C LEU A 57 -3.70 3.50 3.32
N ILE A 58 -2.61 2.84 3.75
CA ILE A 58 -2.62 1.96 4.92
C ILE A 58 -3.05 2.73 6.19
N VAL A 59 -2.45 3.89 6.44
CA VAL A 59 -2.81 4.74 7.60
C VAL A 59 -4.27 5.19 7.52
N LYS A 60 -4.72 5.65 6.36
CA LYS A 60 -6.11 6.10 6.14
C LYS A 60 -7.12 4.98 6.39
N GLN A 61 -6.84 3.76 5.95
CA GLN A 61 -7.77 2.64 6.15
C GLN A 61 -7.78 2.14 7.58
N ARG A 62 -6.64 2.14 8.29
CA ARG A 62 -6.59 1.77 9.70
C ARG A 62 -7.22 2.80 10.64
N THR A 63 -7.26 4.05 10.22
CA THR A 63 -7.90 5.14 10.98
C THR A 63 -9.37 5.32 10.64
N ARG A 64 -9.89 4.62 9.62
CA ARG A 64 -11.32 4.58 9.34
C ARG A 64 -12.00 3.65 10.36
N PRO A 65 -12.93 4.15 11.20
CA PRO A 65 -13.70 3.28 12.06
C PRO A 65 -14.45 2.27 11.19
N ALA A 66 -14.37 0.98 11.55
CA ALA A 66 -15.07 -0.08 10.83
C ALA A 66 -16.56 0.27 10.74
N PRO A 67 -17.18 0.28 9.54
CA PRO A 67 -18.62 0.45 9.44
C PRO A 67 -19.26 -0.82 10.00
N GLY A 68 -19.65 -0.80 11.28
CA GLY A 68 -20.39 -1.91 11.89
C GLY A 68 -20.14 -2.25 13.35
N VAL A 69 -19.26 -1.56 14.10
CA VAL A 69 -19.22 -1.75 15.55
C VAL A 69 -20.29 -0.86 16.21
N VAL A 70 -21.57 -1.25 16.07
CA VAL A 70 -22.59 -0.90 17.05
C VAL A 70 -22.25 -1.71 18.29
N THR A 71 -21.61 -1.07 19.25
CA THR A 71 -21.61 -1.55 20.64
C THR A 71 -22.69 -0.74 21.33
N GLY A 72 -23.78 -1.40 21.73
CA GLY A 72 -24.88 -0.81 22.52
C GLY A 72 -26.21 -0.81 21.80
#